data_AF-A0A8K0EFD0-F1
#
_entry.id   AF-A0A8K0EFD0-F1
#
_cell.length_a   1.000
_cell.length_b   1.000
_cell.length_c   1.000
_cell.angle_alpha   90.00
_cell.angle_beta   90.00
_cell.angle_gamma   90.00
#
_symmetry.space_group_name_H-M   'P 1'
#
loop_
_entity.id
_entity.type
_entity.pdbx_description
1 polymer ?
#
loop_
_entity_poly.entity_id
_entity_poly.type
_entity_poly.pdbx_seq_one_letter_code
_entity_poly.pdbx_strand_id
1 'polypeptide(L)'
;MAQQSPIQVKVKAITRIDIGSPAVLGFSMTQVLNRLAGEVGSRQWKRIAREIGLTDPEIDAIEECERTNLHEKVYQTFRRWRMKKGRRATLDVLAGHLRAVKMAALAEKLEDLKNKNAFT
;
A
#
# COMPACT_ATOMS: atom_id res chain seq x y z
N MET A 1 -51.29 26.69 3.03
CA MET A 1 -50.23 25.90 2.37
C MET A 1 -49.02 26.79 2.21
N ALA A 2 -48.10 26.74 3.17
CA ALA A 2 -46.90 27.55 3.17
C ALA A 2 -45.71 26.61 3.33
N GLN A 3 -44.75 26.80 2.44
CA GLN A 3 -43.58 25.97 2.19
C GLN A 3 -42.69 25.93 3.44
N GLN A 4 -42.43 24.74 3.96
CA GLN A 4 -41.36 24.53 4.94
C GLN A 4 -40.16 23.98 4.18
N SER A 5 -39.29 24.89 3.73
CA SER A 5 -37.96 24.53 3.24
C SER A 5 -37.13 23.98 4.41
N PRO A 6 -36.42 22.85 4.22
CA PRO A 6 -35.50 22.34 5.22
C PRO A 6 -34.13 23.03 5.13
N ILE A 7 -33.29 22.77 6.15
CA ILE A 7 -31.83 22.95 6.23
C ILE A 7 -31.38 24.16 7.05
N GLN A 8 -30.86 23.88 8.26
CA GLN A 8 -29.47 24.20 8.64
C GLN A 8 -29.06 23.36 9.85
N VAL A 9 -28.56 22.15 9.62
CA VAL A 9 -27.57 21.58 10.55
C VAL A 9 -26.28 21.47 9.77
N LYS A 10 -25.42 22.47 9.96
CA LYS A 10 -24.07 22.54 9.40
C LYS A 10 -23.20 21.56 10.18
N VAL A 11 -23.40 20.27 9.94
CA VAL A 11 -22.44 19.25 10.37
C VAL A 11 -21.22 19.37 9.47
N LYS A 12 -20.17 19.94 10.05
CA LYS A 12 -18.84 20.08 9.46
C LYS A 12 -18.43 18.67 8.99
N ALA A 13 -18.36 18.47 7.68
CA ALA A 13 -17.93 17.22 7.09
C ALA A 13 -16.56 16.87 7.68
N ILE A 14 -16.55 15.88 8.56
CA ILE A 14 -15.35 15.24 9.05
C ILE A 14 -14.72 14.62 7.81
N THR A 15 -13.55 15.14 7.48
CA THR A 15 -12.70 14.86 6.34
C THR A 15 -12.88 13.42 5.83
N ARG A 16 -13.70 13.28 4.78
CA ARG A 16 -13.70 12.10 3.92
C ARG A 16 -12.26 11.94 3.44
N ILE A 17 -11.62 10.85 3.86
CA ILE A 17 -10.33 10.44 3.32
C ILE A 17 -10.61 10.14 1.85
N ASP A 18 -10.28 11.10 0.99
CA ASP A 18 -10.23 10.92 -0.44
C ASP A 18 -9.11 9.91 -0.74
N ILE A 19 -9.49 8.65 -0.98
CA ILE A 19 -8.65 7.71 -1.71
C ILE A 19 -9.50 7.19 -2.87
N GLY A 20 -9.41 7.88 -4.00
CA GLY A 20 -9.75 7.32 -5.31
C GLY A 20 -10.80 8.11 -6.07
N SER A 21 -10.39 9.23 -6.67
CA SER A 21 -11.08 9.79 -7.83
C SER A 21 -10.68 9.01 -9.11
N PRO A 22 -11.60 8.70 -10.03
CA PRO A 22 -11.34 7.84 -11.18
C PRO A 22 -10.81 8.64 -12.38
N ALA A 23 -9.88 8.03 -13.12
CA ALA A 23 -9.50 8.36 -14.50
C ALA A 23 -8.57 9.57 -14.72
N VAL A 24 -7.31 9.41 -14.32
CA VAL A 24 -6.13 9.72 -15.15
C VAL A 24 -5.16 8.54 -14.96
N LEU A 25 -4.26 8.25 -15.90
CA LEU A 25 -3.34 7.09 -15.83
C LEU A 25 -2.24 7.26 -14.75
N GLY A 26 -2.63 7.63 -13.54
CA GLY A 26 -1.81 7.55 -12.34
C GLY A 26 -2.12 6.26 -11.58
N PHE A 27 -1.11 5.43 -11.35
CA PHE A 27 -1.27 4.26 -10.50
C PHE A 27 -1.39 4.71 -9.03
N SER A 28 -2.50 4.38 -8.39
CA SER A 28 -2.62 4.54 -6.94
C SER A 28 -1.56 3.69 -6.24
N MET A 29 -1.06 4.14 -5.09
CA MET A 29 -0.13 3.38 -4.25
C MET A 29 -0.65 1.95 -3.99
N THR A 30 -1.97 1.75 -3.88
CA THR A 30 -2.59 0.43 -3.76
C THR A 30 -2.33 -0.46 -4.98
N GLN A 31 -2.47 0.08 -6.19
CA GLN A 31 -2.15 -0.65 -7.43
C GLN A 31 -0.67 -0.96 -7.55
N VAL A 32 0.20 -0.03 -7.13
CA VAL A 32 1.66 -0.25 -7.13
C VAL A 32 2.03 -1.40 -6.19
N LEU A 33 1.52 -1.38 -4.95
CA LEU A 33 1.76 -2.45 -3.98
C LEU A 33 1.21 -3.80 -4.46
N ASN A 34 0.03 -3.80 -5.09
CA ASN A 34 -0.56 -5.02 -5.64
C ASN A 34 0.27 -5.60 -6.80
N ARG A 35 0.81 -4.75 -7.68
CA ARG A 35 1.73 -5.21 -8.75
C ARG A 35 3.03 -5.76 -8.18
N LEU A 36 3.62 -5.07 -7.19
CA LEU A 36 4.84 -5.51 -6.53
C LEU A 36 4.66 -6.86 -5.82
N ALA A 37 3.47 -7.11 -5.27
CA ALA A 37 3.17 -8.36 -4.58
C ALA A 37 3.31 -9.60 -5.45
N GLY A 38 3.00 -9.49 -6.75
CA GLY A 38 3.15 -10.58 -7.72
C GLY A 38 4.61 -10.96 -8.04
N GLU A 39 5.58 -10.15 -7.62
CA GLU A 39 6.99 -10.34 -7.92
C GLU A 39 7.77 -10.97 -6.75
N VAL A 40 7.15 -11.10 -5.58
CA VAL A 40 7.81 -11.57 -4.36
C VAL A 40 7.58 -13.06 -4.16
N GLY A 41 8.67 -13.82 -3.96
CA GLY A 41 8.59 -15.25 -3.67
C GLY A 41 8.20 -15.59 -2.21
N SER A 42 7.69 -16.81 -2.01
CA SER A 42 7.27 -17.35 -0.70
C SER A 42 8.37 -17.41 0.35
N ARG A 43 9.63 -17.51 -0.07
CA ARG A 43 10.79 -17.52 0.85
C ARG A 43 11.28 -16.11 1.21
N GLN A 44 10.92 -15.11 0.41
CA GLN A 44 11.46 -13.75 0.52
C GLN A 44 10.52 -12.82 1.29
N TRP A 45 9.20 -12.99 1.16
CA TRP A 45 8.23 -12.06 1.75
C TRP A 45 8.38 -11.89 3.26
N LYS A 46 8.69 -12.95 4.03
CA LYS A 46 8.94 -12.84 5.48
C LYS A 46 10.17 -12.00 5.80
N ARG A 47 11.22 -12.08 4.97
CA ARG A 47 12.43 -11.27 5.14
C ARG A 47 12.13 -9.80 4.87
N ILE A 48 11.36 -9.53 3.82
CA ILE A 48 10.86 -8.18 3.51
C ILE A 48 10.01 -7.65 4.67
N ALA A 49 9.08 -8.45 5.19
CA ALA A 49 8.21 -8.05 6.29
C ALA A 49 8.98 -7.60 7.53
N ARG A 50 10.02 -8.35 7.92
CA ARG A 50 10.89 -7.98 9.05
C ARG A 50 11.68 -6.71 8.76
N GLU A 51 12.24 -6.58 7.56
CA GLU A 51 13.01 -5.41 7.14
C GLU A 51 12.18 -4.12 7.18
N ILE A 52 10.93 -4.18 6.70
CA ILE A 52 10.05 -3.02 6.70
C ILE A 52 9.44 -2.74 8.10
N GLY A 53 9.75 -3.56 9.11
CA GLY A 53 9.40 -3.33 10.51
C GLY A 53 8.09 -3.95 10.99
N LEU A 54 7.64 -5.05 10.36
CA LEU A 54 6.62 -5.93 10.95
C LEU A 54 7.28 -6.86 11.97
N THR A 55 6.56 -7.11 13.06
CA THR A 55 6.94 -8.06 14.12
C THR A 55 6.60 -9.50 13.71
N ASP A 56 7.29 -10.49 14.27
CA ASP A 56 6.97 -11.90 13.97
C ASP A 56 5.49 -12.27 14.21
N PRO A 57 4.80 -11.79 15.27
CA PRO A 57 3.35 -12.01 15.42
C PRO A 57 2.50 -11.42 14.29
N GLU A 58 2.87 -10.25 13.76
CA GLU A 58 2.17 -9.66 12.60
C GLU A 58 2.39 -10.50 11.33
N ILE A 59 3.58 -11.10 11.19
CA ILE A 59 3.94 -11.96 10.06
C ILE A 59 3.19 -13.30 10.16
N ASP A 60 3.13 -13.90 11.34
CA ASP A 60 2.41 -15.15 11.57
C ASP A 60 0.90 -14.96 11.35
N ALA A 61 0.33 -13.83 11.78
CA ALA A 61 -1.07 -13.50 11.49
C ALA A 61 -1.34 -13.38 9.98
N ILE A 62 -0.40 -12.86 9.18
CA ILE A 62 -0.52 -12.81 7.72
C ILE A 62 -0.45 -14.23 7.13
N GLU A 63 0.51 -15.03 7.57
CA GLU A 63 0.68 -16.42 7.13
C GLU A 63 -0.58 -17.23 7.41
N GLU A 64 -1.19 -17.05 8.58
CA GLU A 64 -2.39 -17.74 9.00
C GLU A 64 -3.66 -17.29 8.27
N CYS A 65 -3.83 -15.99 8.03
CA CYS A 65 -4.98 -15.49 7.28
C CYS A 65 -4.97 -15.96 5.81
N GLU A 66 -3.79 -16.02 5.19
CA GLU A 66 -3.67 -16.13 3.73
C GLU A 66 -2.94 -17.40 3.29
N ARG A 67 -3.11 -18.53 4.00
CA ARG A 67 -2.27 -19.75 3.90
C ARG A 67 -1.87 -20.18 2.48
N THR A 68 -2.76 -20.10 1.48
CA THR A 68 -2.49 -20.54 0.10
C THR A 68 -2.14 -19.41 -0.87
N ASN A 69 -2.51 -18.17 -0.57
CA ASN A 69 -2.38 -17.06 -1.50
C ASN A 69 -1.15 -16.20 -1.18
N LEU A 70 -0.01 -16.54 -1.82
CA LEU A 70 1.23 -15.79 -1.65
C LEU A 70 1.08 -14.31 -2.06
N HIS A 71 0.37 -14.04 -3.15
CA HIS A 71 0.17 -12.68 -3.64
C HIS A 71 -0.53 -11.84 -2.57
N GLU A 72 -1.61 -12.37 -1.99
CA GLU A 72 -2.34 -11.67 -0.93
C GLU A 72 -1.48 -11.53 0.34
N LYS A 73 -0.70 -12.54 0.76
CA LYS A 73 0.26 -12.41 1.88
C LYS A 73 1.21 -11.22 1.69
N VAL A 74 1.79 -11.11 0.50
CA VAL A 74 2.76 -10.06 0.20
C VAL A 74 2.07 -8.70 0.14
N TYR A 75 0.91 -8.61 -0.49
CA TYR A 75 0.13 -7.37 -0.53
C TYR A 75 -0.25 -6.90 0.88
N GLN A 76 -0.71 -7.81 1.73
CA GLN A 76 -1.04 -7.57 3.13
C GLN A 76 0.16 -7.08 3.95
N THR A 77 1.34 -7.63 3.68
CA THR A 77 2.62 -7.19 4.26
C THR A 77 2.88 -5.71 3.96
N PHE A 78 2.84 -5.33 2.69
CA PHE A 78 3.04 -3.94 2.28
C PHE A 78 1.93 -3.01 2.76
N ARG A 79 0.69 -3.48 2.79
CA ARG A 79 -0.45 -2.70 3.27
C ARG A 79 -0.33 -2.38 4.77
N ARG A 80 0.04 -3.37 5.60
CA ARG A 80 0.30 -3.16 7.04
C ARG A 80 1.46 -2.21 7.28
N TRP A 81 2.57 -2.37 6.55
CA TRP A 81 3.67 -1.42 6.59
C TRP A 81 3.22 0.03 6.30
N ARG A 82 2.41 0.21 5.24
CA ARG A 82 1.86 1.51 4.89
C ARG A 82 0.97 2.08 5.99
N MET A 83 0.12 1.27 6.60
CA MET A 83 -0.73 1.71 7.73
C MET A 83 0.13 2.16 8.93
N LYS A 84 1.23 1.44 9.22
CA LYS A 84 2.14 1.74 10.33
C LYS A 84 2.96 3.01 10.11
N LYS A 85 3.46 3.23 8.89
CA LYS A 85 4.29 4.40 8.52
C LYS A 85 3.45 5.61 8.10
N GLY A 86 2.18 5.43 7.75
CA GLY A 86 1.26 6.49 7.33
C GLY A 86 1.80 7.30 6.15
N ARG A 87 1.84 8.62 6.28
CA ARG A 87 2.34 9.54 5.23
C ARG A 87 3.82 9.33 4.87
N ARG A 88 4.61 8.69 5.75
CA ARG A 88 6.03 8.38 5.50
C ARG A 88 6.23 7.12 4.65
N ALA A 89 5.16 6.39 4.34
CA ALA A 89 5.19 5.20 3.50
C ALA A 89 5.29 5.58 2.02
N THR A 90 6.43 6.11 1.60
CA THR A 90 6.70 6.46 0.20
C THR A 90 7.31 5.28 -0.55
N LEU A 91 7.14 5.26 -1.88
CA LEU A 91 7.77 4.26 -2.75
C LEU A 91 9.30 4.25 -2.63
N ASP A 92 9.88 5.42 -2.34
CA ASP A 92 11.32 5.61 -2.16
C ASP A 92 11.85 4.87 -0.92
N VAL A 93 11.14 5.01 0.20
CA VAL A 93 11.46 4.31 1.45
C VAL A 93 11.31 2.80 1.26
N LEU A 94 10.27 2.37 0.53
CA LEU A 94 10.09 0.95 0.21
C LEU A 94 11.21 0.41 -0.66
N ALA A 95 11.64 1.15 -1.70
CA ALA A 95 12.78 0.78 -2.54
C ALA A 95 14.08 0.64 -1.72
N GLY A 96 14.30 1.55 -0.76
CA GLY A 96 15.41 1.47 0.19
C GLY A 96 15.44 0.16 0.99
N HIS A 97 14.30 -0.21 1.59
CA HIS A 97 14.18 -1.48 2.31
C HIS A 97 14.39 -2.70 1.39
N LEU A 98 13.84 -2.69 0.18
CA LEU A 98 14.04 -3.78 -0.80
C LEU A 98 15.52 -3.95 -1.18
N ARG A 99 16.27 -2.84 -1.33
CA ARG A 99 17.72 -2.90 -1.53
C ARG A 99 18.45 -3.51 -0.34
N ALA A 100 18.04 -3.18 0.89
CA ALA A 100 18.64 -3.74 2.11
C ALA A 100 18.49 -5.27 2.21
N VAL A 101 17.36 -5.83 1.75
CA VAL A 101 17.16 -7.30 1.70
C VAL A 101 17.74 -7.98 0.45
N LYS A 102 18.60 -7.29 -0.31
CA LYS A 102 19.22 -7.75 -1.56
C LYS A 102 18.21 -8.05 -2.68
N MET A 103 17.12 -7.28 -2.74
CA MET A 103 16.10 -7.36 -3.78
C MET A 103 16.16 -6.14 -4.70
N ALA A 104 17.36 -5.87 -5.24
CA ALA A 104 17.63 -4.71 -6.08
C ALA A 104 16.73 -4.68 -7.33
N ALA A 105 16.56 -5.81 -8.03
CA ALA A 105 15.68 -5.89 -9.19
C ALA A 105 14.22 -5.51 -8.88
N LEU A 106 13.76 -5.80 -7.66
CA LEU A 106 12.42 -5.42 -7.22
C LEU A 106 12.31 -3.92 -6.90
N ALA A 107 13.39 -3.34 -6.36
CA ALA A 107 13.50 -1.91 -6.11
C ALA A 107 13.56 -1.11 -7.42
N GLU A 108 14.32 -1.58 -8.41
CA GLU A 108 14.40 -0.98 -9.74
C GLU A 108 13.03 -0.98 -10.43
N LYS A 109 12.31 -2.11 -10.37
CA LYS A 109 10.94 -2.20 -10.91
C LYS A 109 9.98 -1.25 -10.21
N LEU A 110 10.15 -1.03 -8.90
CA LEU A 110 9.36 -0.05 -8.15
C LEU A 110 9.66 1.39 -8.59
N GLU A 111 10.93 1.70 -8.85
CA GLU A 111 11.38 2.98 -9.38
C GLU A 111 10.87 3.20 -10.82
N ASP A 112 10.84 2.17 -11.67
CA ASP A 112 10.22 2.22 -12.99
C ASP A 112 8.72 2.52 -12.93
N LEU A 113 7.99 1.88 -12.00
CA LEU A 113 6.57 2.13 -11.79
C LEU A 113 6.32 3.56 -11.31
N LYS A 114 7.18 4.08 -10.42
CA LYS A 114 7.16 5.47 -9.95
C LYS A 114 7.44 6.44 -11.11
N ASN A 115 8.43 6.15 -11.94
CA ASN A 115 8.86 6.99 -13.04
C ASN A 115 7.78 7.08 -14.14
N LYS A 116 7.16 5.95 -14.50
CA LYS A 116 6.01 5.91 -15.42
C LYS A 116 4.81 6.74 -14.93
N ASN A 117 4.69 6.95 -13.62
CA ASN A 117 3.66 7.76 -13.00
C ASN A 117 4.03 9.25 -12.89
N ALA A 118 5.30 9.63 -13.11
CA ALA A 118 5.79 11.01 -12.99
C ALA A 118 5.80 11.78 -14.33
N PHE A 119 5.64 11.09 -15.46
CA PHE A 119 5.66 11.68 -16.81
C PHE A 119 4.27 11.95 -17.41
N THR A 120 3.22 11.98 -16.58
CA THR A 120 1.83 12.32 -16.96
C THR A 120 1.22 13.23 -15.92
#